data_AF-A0A2P8IFT9-F1
#
_entry.id   AF-A0A2P8IFT9-F1
#
_cell.length_a   1.000
_cell.length_b   1.000
_cell.length_c   1.000
_cell.angle_alpha   90.00
_cell.angle_beta   90.00
_cell.angle_gamma   90.00
#
_symmetry.space_group_name_H-M   'P 1'
#
loop_
_entity.id
_entity.type
_entity.pdbx_description
1 polymer ?
#
loop_
_entity_poly.entity_id
_entity_poly.type
_entity_poly.pdbx_seq_one_letter_code
_entity_poly.pdbx_strand_id
1 'polypeptide(L)'
;MTTLLQTTRRDTYTGIRDPRLAAVLAAEDDAEETGFNPLERISCRVHRRWLHQCVHSPAHVISVTGHRWCRNCECPASVSVDELTGAVTVHCLRCRRTPDSPATRQIVRCCRASLAAAQDGRR
;
A
#
# COMPACT_ATOMS: atom_id res chain seq x y z
N MET A 1 -16.09 -10.01 -24.25
CA MET A 1 -14.75 -10.60 -24.07
C MET A 1 -14.18 -10.36 -22.66
N THR A 2 -15.03 -10.12 -21.65
CA THR A 2 -14.64 -9.66 -20.30
C THR A 2 -14.37 -10.83 -19.33
N THR A 3 -15.01 -11.97 -19.55
CA THR A 3 -14.99 -13.12 -18.63
C THR A 3 -13.67 -13.89 -18.62
N LEU A 4 -12.96 -13.94 -19.76
CA LEU A 4 -11.69 -14.67 -19.87
C LEU A 4 -10.53 -13.95 -19.15
N LEU A 5 -10.50 -12.60 -19.22
CA LEU A 5 -9.52 -11.78 -18.51
C LEU A 5 -9.70 -11.82 -16.99
N GLN A 6 -10.95 -11.85 -16.50
CA GLN A 6 -11.25 -11.97 -15.08
C GLN A 6 -10.86 -13.34 -14.49
N THR A 7 -10.88 -14.40 -15.31
CA THR A 7 -10.57 -15.76 -14.88
C THR A 7 -9.05 -15.95 -14.71
N THR A 8 -8.24 -15.52 -15.70
CA THR A 8 -6.77 -15.61 -15.63
C THR A 8 -6.15 -14.76 -14.52
N ARG A 9 -6.80 -13.65 -14.14
CA ARG A 9 -6.30 -12.77 -13.07
C ARG A 9 -6.57 -13.32 -11.66
N ARG A 10 -7.69 -14.04 -11.45
CA ARG A 10 -7.91 -14.81 -10.22
C ARG A 10 -6.86 -15.91 -10.06
N ASP A 11 -6.41 -16.50 -11.16
CA ASP A 11 -5.33 -17.50 -11.13
C ASP A 11 -3.97 -16.91 -10.71
N THR A 12 -3.73 -15.61 -10.90
CA THR A 12 -2.45 -14.94 -10.60
C THR A 12 -2.13 -14.92 -9.10
N TYR A 13 -3.17 -14.93 -8.26
CA TYR A 13 -3.06 -14.89 -6.80
C TYR A 13 -3.34 -16.24 -6.14
N THR A 14 -3.35 -17.32 -6.92
CA THR A 14 -3.34 -18.68 -6.40
C THR A 14 -2.11 -18.87 -5.49
N GLY A 15 -2.31 -19.47 -4.31
CA GLY A 15 -1.26 -19.70 -3.31
C GLY A 15 -1.08 -18.59 -2.27
N ILE A 16 -1.79 -17.46 -2.38
CA ILE A 16 -1.87 -16.51 -1.26
C ILE A 16 -2.74 -17.14 -0.15
N ARG A 17 -2.17 -17.26 1.05
CA ARG A 17 -2.83 -17.90 2.21
C ARG A 17 -4.06 -17.12 2.70
N ASP A 18 -4.01 -15.79 2.60
CA ASP A 18 -5.12 -14.92 2.96
C ASP A 18 -6.04 -14.74 1.74
N PRO A 19 -7.21 -15.40 1.69
CA PRO A 19 -8.12 -15.31 0.54
C PRO A 19 -8.68 -13.88 0.37
N ARG A 20 -8.75 -13.08 1.44
CA ARG A 20 -9.20 -11.68 1.34
C ARG A 20 -8.15 -10.83 0.67
N LEU A 21 -6.89 -11.00 1.04
CA LEU A 21 -5.78 -10.33 0.36
C LEU A 21 -5.78 -10.70 -1.13
N ALA A 22 -5.97 -11.98 -1.48
CA ALA A 22 -6.07 -12.40 -2.87
C ALA A 22 -7.23 -11.72 -3.62
N ALA A 23 -8.40 -11.62 -2.98
CA ALA A 23 -9.56 -10.94 -3.55
C ALA A 23 -9.35 -9.43 -3.71
N VAL A 24 -8.71 -8.76 -2.75
CA VAL A 24 -8.39 -7.32 -2.81
C VAL A 24 -7.34 -7.04 -3.88
N LEU A 25 -6.26 -7.82 -3.94
CA LEU A 25 -5.26 -7.73 -5.00
C LEU A 25 -5.91 -7.87 -6.37
N ALA A 26 -6.82 -8.84 -6.51
CA ALA A 26 -7.60 -8.98 -7.71
C ALA A 26 -8.46 -7.73 -7.97
N ALA A 27 -9.34 -7.33 -7.06
CA ALA A 27 -10.22 -6.18 -7.29
C ALA A 27 -9.47 -4.88 -7.65
N GLU A 28 -8.32 -4.64 -7.01
CA GLU A 28 -7.51 -3.46 -7.30
C GLU A 28 -6.88 -3.47 -8.69
N ASP A 29 -6.43 -4.62 -9.22
CA ASP A 29 -5.91 -4.58 -10.61
C ASP A 29 -7.03 -4.38 -11.63
N ASP A 30 -8.24 -4.91 -11.41
CA ASP A 30 -9.39 -4.59 -12.28
C ASP A 30 -9.71 -3.09 -12.21
N ALA A 31 -9.65 -2.51 -11.01
CA ALA A 31 -9.92 -1.09 -10.82
C ALA A 31 -8.86 -0.22 -11.51
N GLU A 32 -7.58 -0.62 -11.49
CA GLU A 32 -6.49 0.09 -12.18
C GLU A 32 -6.68 0.15 -13.69
N GLU A 33 -7.25 -0.90 -14.31
CA GLU A 33 -7.60 -0.89 -15.73
C GLU A 33 -8.63 0.20 -16.08
N THR A 34 -9.38 0.67 -15.09
CA THR A 34 -10.39 1.75 -15.23
C THR A 34 -9.95 3.10 -14.65
N GLY A 35 -8.67 3.23 -14.29
CA GLY A 35 -8.08 4.50 -13.84
C GLY A 35 -7.94 4.66 -12.32
N PHE A 36 -8.11 3.59 -11.53
CA PHE A 36 -7.73 3.62 -10.12
C PHE A 36 -6.23 3.92 -9.98
N ASN A 37 -5.89 4.84 -9.09
CA ASN A 37 -4.51 5.25 -8.88
C ASN A 37 -3.73 4.13 -8.16
N PRO A 38 -2.63 3.59 -8.72
CA PRO A 38 -1.84 2.55 -8.06
C PRO A 38 -1.25 2.94 -6.69
N LEU A 39 -1.11 4.25 -6.41
CA LEU A 39 -0.66 4.75 -5.10
C LEU A 39 -1.78 4.80 -4.05
N GLU A 40 -3.02 4.53 -4.44
CA GLU A 40 -4.18 4.41 -3.55
C GLU A 40 -4.47 2.97 -3.12
N ARG A 41 -3.71 2.00 -3.64
CA ARG A 41 -3.87 0.59 -3.25
C ARG A 41 -3.66 0.41 -1.75
N ILE A 42 -4.46 -0.46 -1.16
CA ILE A 42 -4.33 -0.96 0.21
C ILE A 42 -3.65 -2.33 0.26
N SER A 43 -3.40 -2.93 -0.90
CA SER A 43 -2.52 -4.10 -1.05
C SER A 43 -1.28 -3.76 -1.88
N CYS A 44 -0.27 -4.63 -1.82
CA CYS A 44 0.93 -4.50 -2.61
C CYS A 44 1.02 -5.62 -3.64
N ARG A 45 0.80 -5.27 -4.90
CA ARG A 45 0.92 -6.19 -6.04
C ARG A 45 2.31 -6.84 -6.13
N VAL A 46 3.38 -6.07 -5.86
CA VAL A 46 4.78 -6.53 -5.96
C VAL A 46 5.09 -7.64 -4.94
N HIS A 47 4.78 -7.41 -3.67
CA HIS A 47 5.12 -8.36 -2.60
C HIS A 47 3.97 -9.33 -2.27
N ARG A 48 2.79 -9.13 -2.87
CA ARG A 48 1.56 -9.89 -2.62
C ARG A 48 1.22 -9.93 -1.13
N ARG A 49 1.23 -8.75 -0.50
CA ARG A 49 0.96 -8.51 0.93
C ARG A 49 0.02 -7.34 1.11
N TRP A 50 -0.56 -7.20 2.29
CA TRP A 50 -1.21 -5.96 2.67
C TRP A 50 -0.20 -4.80 2.65
N LEU A 51 -0.61 -3.60 2.22
CA LEU A 51 0.26 -2.43 2.12
C LEU A 51 0.98 -2.14 3.45
N HIS A 52 0.25 -2.21 4.57
CA HIS A 52 0.80 -1.93 5.89
C HIS A 52 1.97 -2.86 6.27
N GLN A 53 2.05 -4.07 5.68
CA GLN A 53 3.13 -5.04 5.90
C GLN A 53 4.34 -4.85 4.98
N CYS A 54 4.23 -4.00 3.95
CA CYS A 54 5.29 -3.82 2.96
C CYS A 54 5.77 -2.38 2.80
N VAL A 55 5.00 -1.38 3.24
CA VAL A 55 5.25 0.05 2.98
C VAL A 55 6.65 0.52 3.42
N HIS A 56 7.26 -0.18 4.38
CA HIS A 56 8.62 0.08 4.86
C HIS A 56 9.71 -0.22 3.82
N SER A 57 9.43 -1.09 2.84
CA SER A 57 10.38 -1.54 1.83
C SER A 57 10.96 -0.38 1.01
N PRO A 58 12.28 -0.35 0.74
CA PRO A 58 12.88 0.62 -0.16
C PRO A 58 12.29 0.61 -1.57
N ALA A 59 11.70 -0.53 -1.99
CA ALA A 59 11.04 -0.67 -3.29
C ALA A 59 9.85 0.29 -3.48
N HIS A 60 9.30 0.83 -2.39
CA HIS A 60 8.15 1.75 -2.42
C HIS A 60 8.55 3.21 -2.20
N VAL A 61 9.81 3.57 -2.45
CA VAL A 61 10.23 4.97 -2.47
C VAL A 61 10.09 5.52 -3.88
N ILE A 62 9.31 6.59 -4.04
CA ILE A 62 9.14 7.26 -5.33
C ILE A 62 9.41 8.74 -5.13
N SER A 63 10.67 9.15 -5.35
CA SER A 63 11.13 10.53 -5.14
C SER A 63 10.37 11.55 -5.99
N VAL A 64 10.00 11.16 -7.22
CA VAL A 64 9.28 12.01 -8.18
C VAL A 64 7.93 12.46 -7.61
N THR A 65 7.08 11.52 -7.18
CA THR A 65 5.76 11.81 -6.62
C THR A 65 5.83 12.26 -5.15
N GLY A 66 6.97 12.05 -4.49
CA GLY A 66 7.17 12.34 -3.07
C GLY A 66 6.73 11.20 -2.16
N HIS A 67 6.37 10.04 -2.71
CA HIS A 67 5.96 8.88 -1.92
C HIS A 67 7.15 8.36 -1.11
N ARG A 68 7.01 8.37 0.23
CA ARG A 68 8.07 8.07 1.20
C ARG A 68 9.34 8.89 0.97
N TRP A 69 9.21 10.17 0.65
CA TRP A 69 10.35 11.03 0.37
C TRP A 69 10.31 12.32 1.18
N CYS A 70 11.44 12.70 1.77
CA CYS A 70 11.62 14.01 2.38
C CYS A 70 12.25 14.96 1.35
N ARG A 71 11.46 15.91 0.84
CA ARG A 71 11.96 16.90 -0.14
C ARG A 71 13.06 17.79 0.42
N ASN A 72 12.97 18.19 1.69
CA ASN A 72 13.95 19.08 2.32
C ASN A 72 15.32 18.42 2.55
N CYS A 73 15.35 17.10 2.76
CA CYS A 73 16.59 16.36 3.03
C CYS A 73 17.06 15.52 1.84
N GLU A 74 16.25 15.49 0.77
CA GLU A 74 16.46 14.69 -0.43
C GLU A 74 16.79 13.23 -0.10
N CYS A 75 16.00 12.64 0.79
CA CYS A 75 16.21 11.26 1.21
C CYS A 75 14.90 10.50 1.49
N PRO A 76 14.95 9.15 1.50
CA PRO A 76 13.80 8.33 1.88
C PRO A 76 13.30 8.66 3.29
N ALA A 77 11.99 8.75 3.43
CA ALA A 77 11.31 8.83 4.71
C ALA A 77 10.96 7.42 5.20
N SER A 78 11.23 7.17 6.48
CA SER A 78 10.78 5.96 7.14
C SER A 78 9.28 6.03 7.39
N VAL A 79 8.62 4.88 7.29
CA VAL A 79 7.23 4.71 7.68
C VAL A 79 7.27 3.69 8.82
N SER A 80 6.46 3.87 9.86
CA SER A 80 6.29 2.89 10.92
C SER A 80 4.80 2.64 11.10
N VAL A 81 4.42 1.37 11.17
CA VAL A 81 3.03 0.92 11.36
C VAL A 81 2.98 0.17 12.68
N ASP A 82 2.10 0.61 13.57
CA ASP A 82 1.69 -0.14 14.74
C ASP A 82 0.37 -0.85 14.41
N GLU A 83 0.43 -2.17 14.24
CA GLU A 83 -0.75 -2.96 13.88
C GLU A 83 -1.74 -3.16 15.04
N LEU A 84 -1.29 -2.95 16.29
CA LEU A 84 -2.13 -3.07 17.48
C LEU A 84 -3.00 -1.82 17.66
N THR A 85 -2.39 -0.63 17.59
CA THR A 85 -3.10 0.64 17.76
C THR A 85 -3.65 1.22 16.46
N GLY A 86 -3.18 0.72 15.32
CA GLY A 86 -3.47 1.27 13.99
C GLY A 86 -2.73 2.58 13.69
N ALA A 87 -1.75 2.97 14.52
CA ALA A 87 -0.97 4.16 14.30
C ALA A 87 -0.03 3.99 13.10
N VAL A 88 -0.03 4.98 12.20
CA VAL A 88 0.89 5.03 11.06
C VAL A 88 1.62 6.36 11.13
N THR A 89 2.95 6.29 11.22
CA THR A 89 3.81 7.47 11.30
C THR A 89 4.81 7.49 10.16
N VAL A 90 5.15 8.69 9.70
CA VAL A 90 6.14 8.91 8.66
C VAL A 90 7.16 9.92 9.18
N HIS A 91 8.45 9.63 9.05
CA HIS A 91 9.50 10.52 9.53
C HIS A 91 10.73 10.47 8.62
N CYS A 92 11.32 11.63 8.39
CA CYS A 92 12.62 11.72 7.75
C CYS A 92 13.70 11.17 8.69
N LEU A 93 14.56 10.27 8.22
CA LEU A 93 15.64 9.74 9.04
C LEU A 93 16.74 10.78 9.32
N ARG A 94 16.82 11.86 8.53
CA ARG A 94 17.82 12.92 8.66
C ARG A 94 17.35 14.08 9.55
N CYS A 95 16.27 14.77 9.17
CA CYS A 95 15.77 15.91 9.96
C CYS A 95 14.77 15.53 11.05
N ARG A 96 14.38 14.25 11.16
CA ARG A 96 13.43 13.71 12.16
C ARG A 96 12.02 14.29 12.11
N ARG A 97 11.73 15.22 11.20
CA ARG A 97 10.39 15.76 10.95
C ARG A 97 9.57 14.82 10.08
N THR A 98 8.26 14.85 10.28
CA THR A 98 7.30 14.26 9.34
C THR A 98 7.23 15.14 8.10
N PRO A 99 7.49 14.59 6.90
CA PRO A 99 7.28 15.36 5.67
C PRO A 99 5.79 15.66 5.52
N ASP A 100 5.37 16.92 5.64
CA ASP A 100 3.97 17.29 5.43
C ASP A 100 3.69 17.47 3.94
N SER A 101 3.23 16.40 3.29
CA SER A 101 2.96 16.39 1.85
C SER A 101 1.68 15.60 1.54
N PRO A 102 1.03 15.85 0.39
CA PRO A 102 -0.09 15.03 -0.06
C PRO A 102 0.25 13.53 -0.12
N ALA A 103 1.47 13.19 -0.57
CA ALA A 103 1.93 11.81 -0.64
C ALA A 103 2.06 11.17 0.75
N THR A 104 2.52 11.92 1.76
CA THR A 104 2.55 11.45 3.15
C THR A 104 1.15 11.16 3.68
N ARG A 105 0.20 12.06 3.45
CA ARG A 105 -1.19 11.87 3.87
C ARG A 105 -1.84 10.68 3.15
N GLN A 106 -1.55 10.49 1.87
CA GLN A 106 -1.96 9.32 1.08
C GLN A 106 -1.41 8.02 1.70
N ILE A 107 -0.12 7.94 2.01
CA ILE A 107 0.50 6.77 2.66
C ILE A 107 -0.22 6.43 3.96
N VAL A 108 -0.40 7.42 4.84
CA VAL A 108 -1.05 7.22 6.14
C VAL A 108 -2.47 6.70 5.97
N ARG A 109 -3.24 7.30 5.06
CA ARG A 109 -4.62 6.87 4.75
C ARG A 109 -4.65 5.43 4.21
N CYS A 110 -3.84 5.11 3.20
CA CYS A 110 -3.84 3.79 2.57
C CYS A 110 -3.37 2.71 3.53
N CYS A 111 -2.37 2.99 4.38
CA CYS A 111 -1.93 2.03 5.40
C CYS A 111 -3.02 1.77 6.45
N ARG A 112 -3.75 2.80 6.88
CA ARG A 112 -4.89 2.63 7.80
C ARG A 112 -6.02 1.83 7.18
N ALA A 113 -6.36 2.10 5.92
CA ALA A 113 -7.37 1.34 5.18
C ALA A 113 -6.92 -0.13 4.98
N SER A 114 -5.63 -0.34 4.71
CA SER A 114 -5.02 -1.68 4.64
C SER A 114 -5.15 -2.46 5.94
N LEU A 115 -4.90 -1.82 7.09
CA LEU A 115 -5.09 -2.41 8.40
C LEU A 115 -6.55 -2.78 8.66
N ALA A 116 -7.48 -1.86 8.39
CA ALA A 116 -8.91 -2.08 8.59
C ALA A 116 -9.39 -3.29 7.76
N ALA A 117 -9.06 -3.33 6.46
CA ALA A 117 -9.44 -4.43 5.58
C ALA A 117 -8.88 -5.79 6.05
N ALA A 118 -7.65 -5.80 6.60
CA ALA A 118 -7.05 -7.01 7.16
C ALA A 118 -7.65 -7.41 8.53
N GLN A 119 -8.27 -6.49 9.26
CA GLN A 119 -8.87 -6.72 10.58
C GLN A 119 -10.35 -7.10 10.51
N ASP A 120 -11.12 -6.55 9.58
CA ASP A 120 -12.54 -6.91 9.34
C ASP A 120 -12.72 -8.41 9.14
N GLY A 121 -11.64 -9.09 8.74
CA GLY A 121 -11.63 -10.51 8.54
C GLY A 121 -11.36 -11.41 9.74
N ARG A 122 -10.96 -10.83 10.88
CA ARG A 122 -10.61 -11.53 12.12
C ARG A 122 -11.75 -11.54 13.15
N ARG A 123 -12.85 -10.87 12.86
CA ARG A 123 -14.10 -10.88 13.64
C ARG A 123 -15.04 -11.94 13.08
#